data_AF-A0AAN9GE56-F1
#
_entry.id   AF-A0AAN9GE56-F1
#
_cell.length_a   1.000
_cell.length_b   1.000
_cell.length_c   1.000
_cell.angle_alpha   90.00
_cell.angle_beta   90.00
_cell.angle_gamma   90.00
#
_symmetry.space_group_name_H-M   'P 1'
#
loop_
_entity.id
_entity.type
_entity.pdbx_description
1 polymer ?
#
loop_
_entity_poly.entity_id
_entity_poly.type
_entity_poly.pdbx_seq_one_letter_code
_entity_poly.pdbx_strand_id
1 'polypeptide(L)'
;MAEILASMRAPQGPKPVVVKMPNPPALEGPLAPNDFLTRAQSYALNLIDGPESLVVVNRYIYTGLRNGWIVEIRPNGSVRKILRMSYPDCGKPNAEEGACGRPMGMRADRQGYLVVADAYSGIFRVHPRTGRYTQLVDAKNLLVKDKPLGYINDLAVTKDGTIFFTSSSNKWKPSQYLNIIFEGETSGRVLVYNPREMLPARRVQELVTNLHYPNGLELGPNDEFLLIGEGGRSRIFRAWVGRNHPKHGTIDTFAENLPGFVDNIRQSPRKTYWVALSRGRHASLPSVLDTYGDKPDIRANLIDLVKNNMIFDDPNFGIVVELSDTGTILRSLQDPDGSMYTSVSEVAEENDALFIASKSKNFVGIVDLRSLPKPQPKEPEGSGIHTINIEAIADPNLKTMLSGVKTKLGQLKSDQMVGVALLLAKRLYEISMQFKKAQAEIAKLTLDLRNIQAGIGQSGGPNTGTETGPNTGTGTGPNTGTGTGPNTGTGTGPNTGTGTGPSTGTGTSSQTTSNLLDTTPPVDTTASGAVVAPDQGGSSGLGGSIDGGVGTTSPPPAVGTTAQGQAGATTPSSGGTTPSVASATGGGTTASGATASGTTPSGITASGTTAGAAAGPPPP
;
A
#
# COMPACT_ATOMS: atom_id res chain seq x y z
N MET A 1 14.01 -20.41 -23.11
CA MET A 1 13.09 -19.64 -22.23
C MET A 1 13.77 -18.37 -21.72
N ALA A 2 14.66 -18.43 -20.73
CA ALA A 2 15.32 -17.24 -20.17
C ALA A 2 16.05 -16.38 -21.23
N GLU A 3 16.80 -16.99 -22.15
CA GLU A 3 17.49 -16.28 -23.25
C GLU A 3 16.53 -15.65 -24.27
N ILE A 4 15.34 -16.21 -24.43
CA ILE A 4 14.28 -15.67 -25.31
C ILE A 4 13.62 -14.45 -24.65
N LEU A 5 13.46 -14.48 -23.33
CA LEU A 5 13.04 -13.30 -22.55
C LEU A 5 14.14 -12.21 -22.55
N ALA A 6 15.41 -12.60 -22.55
CA ALA A 6 16.53 -11.67 -22.64
C ALA A 6 16.62 -10.98 -24.02
N SER A 7 16.40 -11.70 -25.12
CA SER A 7 16.42 -11.12 -26.47
C SER A 7 15.20 -10.26 -26.80
N MET A 8 14.09 -10.41 -26.06
CA MET A 8 12.91 -9.52 -26.17
C MET A 8 13.03 -8.22 -25.35
N ARG A 9 14.06 -8.04 -24.50
CA ARG A 9 14.23 -6.78 -23.74
C ARG A 9 14.64 -5.64 -24.69
N ALA A 10 13.72 -4.70 -24.92
CA ALA A 10 14.03 -3.46 -25.62
C ALA A 10 15.20 -2.71 -24.93
N PRO A 11 16.16 -2.12 -25.67
CA PRO A 11 17.37 -1.49 -25.09
C PRO A 11 17.13 -0.35 -24.07
N GLN A 12 15.89 0.15 -23.99
CA GLN A 12 15.46 1.26 -23.14
C GLN A 12 14.45 0.84 -22.06
N GLY A 13 14.35 -0.45 -21.72
CA GLY A 13 13.51 -0.93 -20.62
C GLY A 13 13.91 -0.35 -19.23
N PRO A 14 13.02 -0.43 -18.23
CA PRO A 14 13.39 -0.16 -16.83
C PRO A 14 14.49 -1.13 -16.38
N LYS A 15 15.37 -0.67 -15.49
CA LYS A 15 16.51 -1.44 -14.97
C LYS A 15 16.41 -1.53 -13.44
N PRO A 16 15.56 -2.41 -12.89
CA PRO A 16 15.22 -2.36 -11.48
C PRO A 16 16.43 -2.44 -10.54
N VAL A 17 16.44 -1.56 -9.54
CA VAL A 17 17.42 -1.54 -8.45
C VAL A 17 16.81 -2.14 -7.19
N VAL A 18 17.62 -2.70 -6.29
CA VAL A 18 17.14 -3.28 -5.02
C VAL A 18 16.44 -2.20 -4.19
N VAL A 19 15.16 -2.43 -3.90
CA VAL A 19 14.34 -1.62 -2.99
C VAL A 19 14.19 -2.39 -1.69
N LYS A 20 14.31 -1.67 -0.57
CA LYS A 20 13.89 -2.14 0.75
C LYS A 20 12.86 -1.16 1.28
N MET A 21 11.75 -1.69 1.78
CA MET A 21 10.72 -0.98 2.54
C MET A 21 10.50 -1.75 3.86
N PRO A 22 10.00 -1.10 4.92
CA PRO A 22 9.49 -1.81 6.09
C PRO A 22 8.27 -2.67 5.70
N ASN A 23 8.06 -3.77 6.43
CA ASN A 23 6.87 -4.61 6.27
C ASN A 23 5.59 -3.74 6.32
N PRO A 24 4.60 -3.97 5.44
CA PRO A 24 3.35 -3.22 5.44
C PRO A 24 2.70 -3.14 6.83
N PRO A 25 2.09 -2.01 7.22
CA PRO A 25 1.48 -1.86 8.54
C PRO A 25 0.28 -2.80 8.72
N ALA A 26 0.02 -3.21 9.97
CA ALA A 26 -1.23 -3.87 10.35
C ALA A 26 -2.39 -2.86 10.37
N LEU A 27 -3.61 -3.31 10.08
CA LEU A 27 -4.82 -2.52 10.21
C LEU A 27 -5.28 -2.53 11.68
N GLU A 28 -4.58 -1.77 12.52
CA GLU A 28 -4.78 -1.73 13.98
C GLU A 28 -4.76 -0.29 14.52
N GLY A 29 -5.41 -0.06 15.66
CA GLY A 29 -5.48 1.25 16.32
C GLY A 29 -6.00 2.34 15.37
N PRO A 30 -5.25 3.44 15.12
CA PRO A 30 -5.61 4.45 14.13
C PRO A 30 -5.81 3.94 12.69
N LEU A 31 -5.39 2.71 12.36
CA LEU A 31 -5.58 2.06 11.06
C LEU A 31 -6.62 0.93 11.07
N ALA A 32 -7.36 0.75 12.17
CA ALA A 32 -8.35 -0.33 12.31
C ALA A 32 -9.40 -0.34 11.18
N PRO A 33 -9.87 -1.52 10.72
CA PRO A 33 -10.81 -1.64 9.59
C PRO A 33 -12.05 -0.78 9.74
N ASN A 34 -12.35 0.03 8.71
CA ASN A 34 -13.55 0.87 8.64
C ASN A 34 -14.03 1.07 7.19
N ASP A 35 -15.18 1.71 7.04
CA ASP A 35 -15.86 2.02 5.77
C ASP A 35 -15.92 3.54 5.50
N PHE A 36 -15.17 4.37 6.24
CA PHE A 36 -15.46 5.80 6.33
C PHE A 36 -15.23 6.58 5.02
N LEU A 37 -14.51 6.00 4.04
CA LEU A 37 -14.27 6.58 2.72
C LEU A 37 -15.38 6.22 1.71
N THR A 38 -16.10 5.09 1.89
CA THR A 38 -17.26 4.72 1.05
C THR A 38 -18.44 5.69 1.24
N ARG A 39 -18.45 6.41 2.38
CA ARG A 39 -19.47 7.40 2.75
C ARG A 39 -19.38 8.72 1.97
N ALA A 40 -18.43 8.85 1.04
CA ALA A 40 -18.25 10.03 0.22
C ALA A 40 -19.42 10.25 -0.74
N GLN A 41 -19.97 11.47 -0.79
CA GLN A 41 -20.99 11.85 -1.76
C GLN A 41 -20.34 12.33 -3.06
N SER A 42 -20.68 11.69 -4.18
CA SER A 42 -20.11 12.02 -5.50
C SER A 42 -20.59 13.36 -6.04
N TYR A 43 -19.67 14.31 -6.20
CA TYR A 43 -19.94 15.68 -6.61
C TYR A 43 -19.41 15.98 -8.02
N ALA A 44 -20.20 16.71 -8.81
CA ALA A 44 -19.98 16.90 -10.26
C ALA A 44 -19.81 15.58 -11.05
N LEU A 45 -20.50 14.53 -10.61
CA LEU A 45 -20.46 13.19 -11.20
C LEU A 45 -20.77 13.20 -12.70
N ASN A 46 -19.91 12.55 -13.48
CA ASN A 46 -19.93 12.50 -14.96
C ASN A 46 -19.73 13.87 -15.67
N LEU A 47 -19.47 14.97 -14.94
CA LEU A 47 -19.19 16.29 -15.52
C LEU A 47 -17.69 16.63 -15.58
N ILE A 48 -16.86 15.82 -14.94
CA ILE A 48 -15.40 15.91 -14.88
C ILE A 48 -14.75 14.54 -15.09
N ASP A 49 -13.45 14.48 -15.37
CA ASP A 49 -12.68 13.24 -15.49
C ASP A 49 -11.28 13.42 -14.87
N GLY A 50 -10.95 12.54 -13.91
CA GLY A 50 -9.66 12.53 -13.21
C GLY A 50 -9.29 13.85 -12.53
N PRO A 51 -10.07 14.38 -11.57
CA PRO A 51 -9.58 15.44 -10.68
C PRO A 51 -8.36 14.92 -9.91
N GLU A 52 -7.22 15.62 -9.98
CA GLU A 52 -5.99 15.21 -9.27
C GLU A 52 -5.79 15.99 -7.96
N SER A 53 -5.76 17.31 -8.06
CA SER A 53 -5.45 18.22 -6.96
C SER A 53 -6.48 19.35 -6.85
N LEU A 54 -6.76 19.77 -5.61
CA LEU A 54 -7.86 20.65 -5.26
C LEU A 54 -7.37 21.97 -4.66
N VAL A 55 -8.04 23.06 -5.02
CA VAL A 55 -8.06 24.28 -4.23
C VAL A 55 -9.52 24.57 -3.89
N VAL A 56 -9.89 24.36 -2.61
CA VAL A 56 -11.24 24.60 -2.10
C VAL A 56 -11.28 25.97 -1.44
N VAL A 57 -12.22 26.83 -1.86
CA VAL A 57 -12.45 28.16 -1.28
C VAL A 57 -13.95 28.48 -1.27
N ASN A 58 -14.54 28.62 -0.09
CA ASN A 58 -15.98 28.79 0.13
C ASN A 58 -16.82 27.72 -0.60
N ARG A 59 -16.39 26.46 -0.53
CA ARG A 59 -16.95 25.30 -1.27
C ARG A 59 -16.95 25.42 -2.81
N TYR A 60 -16.30 26.41 -3.40
CA TYR A 60 -15.88 26.36 -4.80
C TYR A 60 -14.61 25.52 -4.87
N ILE A 61 -14.56 24.58 -5.82
CA ILE A 61 -13.45 23.62 -5.97
C ILE A 61 -12.77 23.89 -7.30
N TYR A 62 -11.49 24.27 -7.27
CA TYR A 62 -10.66 24.38 -8.46
C TYR A 62 -9.82 23.11 -8.62
N THR A 63 -9.82 22.49 -9.80
CA THR A 63 -9.11 21.22 -10.04
C THR A 63 -8.58 21.11 -11.48
N GLY A 64 -7.49 20.36 -11.64
CA GLY A 64 -6.99 19.88 -12.93
C GLY A 64 -7.61 18.53 -13.32
N LEU A 65 -7.95 18.37 -14.59
CA LEU A 65 -8.58 17.17 -15.18
C LEU A 65 -7.63 16.42 -16.12
N ARG A 66 -7.91 15.14 -16.37
CA ARG A 66 -7.08 14.25 -17.22
C ARG A 66 -6.83 14.80 -18.62
N ASN A 67 -7.81 15.50 -19.18
CA ASN A 67 -7.80 16.05 -20.54
C ASN A 67 -7.19 17.48 -20.64
N GLY A 68 -6.38 17.88 -19.66
CA GLY A 68 -5.67 19.17 -19.62
C GLY A 68 -6.50 20.37 -19.15
N TRP A 69 -7.80 20.21 -18.88
CA TRP A 69 -8.65 21.31 -18.41
C TRP A 69 -8.42 21.62 -16.93
N ILE A 70 -8.29 22.90 -16.62
CA ILE A 70 -8.51 23.48 -15.30
C ILE A 70 -9.98 23.92 -15.23
N VAL A 71 -10.68 23.50 -14.18
CA VAL A 71 -12.12 23.78 -13.98
C VAL A 71 -12.42 24.35 -12.60
N GLU A 72 -13.53 25.06 -12.51
CA GLU A 72 -14.24 25.44 -11.27
C GLU A 72 -15.48 24.57 -11.13
N ILE A 73 -15.64 23.88 -10.00
CA ILE A 73 -16.89 23.25 -9.57
C ILE A 73 -17.52 24.18 -8.53
N ARG A 74 -18.79 24.51 -8.69
CA ARG A 74 -19.51 25.42 -7.79
C ARG A 74 -20.24 24.68 -6.67
N PRO A 75 -20.67 25.37 -5.59
CA PRO A 75 -21.51 24.81 -4.51
C PRO A 75 -22.90 24.26 -4.91
N ASN A 76 -23.21 24.14 -6.21
CA ASN A 76 -24.37 23.44 -6.75
C ASN A 76 -24.01 22.30 -7.73
N GLY A 77 -22.75 21.84 -7.74
CA GLY A 77 -22.24 20.80 -8.63
C GLY A 77 -21.98 21.24 -10.08
N SER A 78 -22.38 22.46 -10.48
CA SER A 78 -22.14 22.94 -11.86
C SER A 78 -20.66 23.22 -12.12
N VAL A 79 -20.18 22.79 -13.30
CA VAL A 79 -18.78 22.91 -13.70
C VAL A 79 -18.60 24.06 -14.70
N ARG A 80 -17.59 24.91 -14.48
CA ARG A 80 -17.13 25.95 -15.40
C ARG A 80 -15.68 25.67 -15.81
N LYS A 81 -15.44 25.56 -17.11
CA LYS A 81 -14.08 25.50 -17.68
C LYS A 81 -13.37 26.85 -17.52
N ILE A 82 -12.10 26.84 -17.11
CA ILE A 82 -11.28 28.04 -16.90
C ILE A 82 -10.25 28.19 -18.03
N LEU A 83 -9.45 27.15 -18.24
CA LEU A 83 -8.32 27.14 -19.17
C LEU A 83 -7.97 25.68 -19.53
N ARG A 84 -7.53 25.43 -20.75
CA ARG A 84 -6.73 24.24 -21.10
C ARG A 84 -5.38 24.71 -21.60
N MET A 85 -4.31 24.05 -21.18
CA MET A 85 -2.94 24.59 -21.34
C MET A 85 -2.29 24.21 -22.67
N SER A 86 -2.92 23.38 -23.51
CA SER A 86 -2.43 23.01 -24.85
C SER A 86 -3.54 22.56 -25.83
N TYR A 87 -3.17 22.68 -27.11
CA TYR A 87 -3.72 22.22 -28.42
C TYR A 87 -5.22 21.87 -28.63
N PRO A 88 -5.74 21.94 -29.88
CA PRO A 88 -7.18 21.79 -30.17
C PRO A 88 -7.76 20.39 -29.86
N ASP A 89 -7.05 19.32 -30.18
CA ASP A 89 -7.60 17.96 -30.30
C ASP A 89 -7.78 17.18 -28.99
N CYS A 90 -7.44 17.79 -27.85
CA CYS A 90 -7.45 17.13 -26.56
C CYS A 90 -8.87 16.76 -26.09
N GLY A 91 -9.03 15.48 -25.75
CA GLY A 91 -10.33 14.83 -25.49
C GLY A 91 -10.77 13.85 -26.58
N LYS A 92 -10.02 13.70 -27.68
CA LYS A 92 -10.18 12.59 -28.64
C LYS A 92 -9.50 11.31 -28.11
N PRO A 93 -9.96 10.08 -28.46
CA PRO A 93 -9.41 8.82 -27.97
C PRO A 93 -7.90 8.62 -28.23
N ASN A 94 -7.36 9.24 -29.28
CA ASN A 94 -5.97 9.09 -29.71
C ASN A 94 -5.10 10.31 -29.32
N ALA A 95 -5.58 11.21 -28.46
CA ALA A 95 -4.80 12.38 -28.04
C ALA A 95 -3.81 11.99 -26.93
N GLU A 96 -2.50 12.12 -27.19
CA GLU A 96 -1.48 11.89 -26.16
C GLU A 96 -1.65 12.84 -24.97
N GLU A 97 -1.63 12.31 -23.74
CA GLU A 97 -1.75 13.11 -22.50
C GLU A 97 -0.71 14.25 -22.45
N GLY A 98 0.52 13.98 -22.92
CA GLY A 98 1.60 14.96 -23.01
C GLY A 98 1.44 16.06 -24.07
N ALA A 99 0.55 15.89 -25.06
CA ALA A 99 0.16 16.93 -25.99
C ALA A 99 -0.91 17.87 -25.41
N CYS A 100 -1.61 17.42 -24.36
CA CYS A 100 -2.74 18.12 -23.73
C CYS A 100 -2.39 18.82 -22.43
N GLY A 101 -1.34 18.34 -21.77
CA GLY A 101 -1.05 18.68 -20.39
C GLY A 101 -1.91 17.85 -19.43
N ARG A 102 -1.40 17.76 -18.21
CA ARG A 102 -2.04 17.10 -17.07
C ARG A 102 -1.73 17.97 -15.84
N PRO A 103 -2.66 18.85 -15.41
CA PRO A 103 -2.47 19.62 -14.21
C PRO A 103 -2.64 18.68 -13.00
N MET A 104 -1.53 18.43 -12.30
CA MET A 104 -1.42 17.44 -11.22
C MET A 104 -1.48 18.07 -9.82
N GLY A 105 -0.90 19.26 -9.65
CA GLY A 105 -0.80 19.96 -8.37
C GLY A 105 -1.27 21.40 -8.45
N MET A 106 -1.91 21.90 -7.39
CA MET A 106 -2.47 23.25 -7.35
C MET A 106 -2.38 23.89 -5.97
N ARG A 107 -2.19 25.22 -5.93
CA ARG A 107 -2.40 26.08 -4.74
C ARG A 107 -3.00 27.42 -5.15
N ALA A 108 -3.70 28.09 -4.24
CA ALA A 108 -3.95 29.51 -4.35
C ALA A 108 -2.73 30.30 -3.87
N ASP A 109 -2.37 31.39 -4.56
CA ASP A 109 -1.45 32.39 -4.01
C ASP A 109 -2.18 33.49 -3.20
N ARG A 110 -1.38 34.38 -2.62
CA ARG A 110 -1.85 35.50 -1.78
C ARG A 110 -2.72 36.53 -2.51
N GLN A 111 -2.79 36.47 -3.84
CA GLN A 111 -3.64 37.32 -4.68
C GLN A 111 -4.82 36.55 -5.28
N GLY A 112 -5.05 35.29 -4.87
CA GLY A 112 -6.14 34.45 -5.36
C GLY A 112 -5.93 33.93 -6.79
N TYR A 113 -4.70 33.93 -7.31
CA TYR A 113 -4.37 33.22 -8.54
C TYR A 113 -4.09 31.75 -8.22
N LEU A 114 -4.45 30.86 -9.14
CA LEU A 114 -4.10 29.45 -9.05
C LEU A 114 -2.67 29.29 -9.56
N VAL A 115 -1.77 28.80 -8.71
CA VAL A 115 -0.45 28.31 -9.10
C VAL A 115 -0.61 26.82 -9.39
N VAL A 116 -0.24 26.40 -10.60
CA VAL A 116 -0.58 25.10 -11.17
C VAL A 116 0.67 24.40 -11.68
N ALA A 117 0.89 23.16 -11.24
CA ALA A 117 1.85 22.23 -11.78
C ALA A 117 1.21 21.39 -12.90
N ASP A 118 1.68 21.55 -14.14
CA ASP A 118 1.38 20.66 -15.25
C ASP A 118 2.53 19.66 -15.45
N ALA A 119 2.19 18.37 -15.45
CA ALA A 119 3.15 17.27 -15.43
C ALA A 119 4.11 17.22 -16.64
N TYR A 120 3.70 17.85 -17.75
CA TYR A 120 4.42 17.85 -19.03
C TYR A 120 4.92 19.26 -19.44
N SER A 121 4.31 20.33 -18.91
CA SER A 121 4.48 21.68 -19.43
C SER A 121 5.09 22.67 -18.44
N GLY A 122 5.15 22.34 -17.15
CA GLY A 122 5.80 23.15 -16.13
C GLY A 122 4.83 23.85 -15.18
N ILE A 123 5.22 25.02 -14.67
CA ILE A 123 4.47 25.73 -13.62
C ILE A 123 3.86 27.00 -14.21
N PHE A 124 2.59 27.23 -13.90
CA PHE A 124 1.82 28.36 -14.39
C PHE A 124 1.11 29.08 -13.26
N ARG A 125 0.86 30.39 -13.44
CA ARG A 125 0.04 31.23 -12.58
C ARG A 125 -1.19 31.68 -13.35
N VAL A 126 -2.38 31.25 -12.95
CA VAL A 126 -3.64 31.36 -13.71
C VAL A 126 -4.66 32.19 -12.92
N HIS A 127 -5.31 33.16 -13.56
CA HIS A 127 -6.39 33.93 -12.95
C HIS A 127 -7.72 33.13 -13.02
N PRO A 128 -8.31 32.67 -11.90
CA PRO A 128 -9.39 31.67 -11.91
C PRO A 128 -10.67 32.14 -12.64
N ARG A 129 -10.93 33.45 -12.68
CA ARG A 129 -12.13 33.99 -13.35
C ARG A 129 -11.98 34.13 -14.86
N THR A 130 -10.79 34.45 -15.38
CA THR A 130 -10.60 34.87 -16.78
C THR A 130 -9.67 33.98 -17.60
N GLY A 131 -9.09 32.92 -17.03
CA GLY A 131 -8.17 32.01 -17.72
C GLY A 131 -6.80 32.60 -18.12
N ARG A 132 -6.65 33.93 -18.11
CA ARG A 132 -5.36 34.63 -18.31
C ARG A 132 -4.29 34.03 -17.39
N TYR A 133 -3.16 33.63 -17.98
CA TYR A 133 -2.09 32.94 -17.26
C TYR A 133 -0.70 33.52 -17.57
N THR A 134 0.30 33.05 -16.84
CA THR A 134 1.73 33.29 -17.09
C THR A 134 2.48 32.00 -16.76
N GLN A 135 3.37 31.56 -17.65
CA GLN A 135 4.26 30.43 -17.39
C GLN A 135 5.44 30.92 -16.54
N LEU A 136 5.67 30.26 -15.41
CA LEU A 136 6.75 30.56 -14.45
C LEU A 136 7.96 29.65 -14.68
N VAL A 137 7.70 28.38 -15.02
CA VAL A 137 8.69 27.35 -15.35
C VAL A 137 8.24 26.64 -16.61
N ASP A 138 9.13 26.50 -17.59
CA ASP A 138 8.89 25.72 -18.82
C ASP A 138 9.60 24.37 -18.72
N ALA A 139 8.83 23.31 -18.51
CA ALA A 139 9.37 21.95 -18.36
C ALA A 139 9.92 21.34 -19.65
N LYS A 140 9.58 21.91 -20.82
CA LYS A 140 9.96 21.34 -22.12
C LYS A 140 11.37 21.76 -22.52
N ASN A 141 11.80 22.98 -22.15
CA ASN A 141 13.10 23.54 -22.49
C ASN A 141 14.06 23.69 -21.30
N LEU A 142 13.60 23.59 -20.04
CA LEU A 142 14.46 23.74 -18.87
C LEU A 142 15.18 22.44 -18.48
N LEU A 143 16.51 22.48 -18.48
CA LEU A 143 17.37 21.54 -17.78
C LEU A 143 17.83 22.15 -16.44
N VAL A 144 17.90 21.34 -15.39
CA VAL A 144 18.47 21.70 -14.09
C VAL A 144 19.54 20.67 -13.75
N LYS A 145 20.79 21.10 -13.63
CA LYS A 145 21.98 20.21 -13.54
C LYS A 145 21.96 19.16 -14.66
N ASP A 146 21.76 19.63 -15.89
CA ASP A 146 21.76 18.87 -17.14
C ASP A 146 20.70 17.75 -17.23
N LYS A 147 19.74 17.74 -16.30
CA LYS A 147 18.63 16.78 -16.21
C LYS A 147 17.30 17.49 -16.50
N PRO A 148 16.40 16.91 -17.31
CA PRO A 148 15.07 17.46 -17.56
C PRO A 148 14.16 17.33 -16.33
N LEU A 149 13.01 18.01 -16.34
CA LEU A 149 12.05 17.95 -15.23
C LEU A 149 11.25 16.63 -15.20
N GLY A 150 11.10 15.98 -16.35
CA GLY A 150 10.58 14.61 -16.52
C GLY A 150 9.09 14.43 -16.24
N TYR A 151 8.71 14.51 -14.96
CA TYR A 151 7.34 14.39 -14.46
C TYR A 151 7.19 15.34 -13.25
N ILE A 152 6.44 16.43 -13.39
CA ILE A 152 6.07 17.30 -12.26
C ILE A 152 4.77 16.81 -11.64
N ASN A 153 4.68 16.78 -10.31
CA ASN A 153 3.44 16.44 -9.58
C ASN A 153 2.89 17.64 -8.81
N ASP A 154 3.32 17.84 -7.57
CA ASP A 154 2.76 18.84 -6.66
C ASP A 154 3.70 20.05 -6.47
N LEU A 155 3.12 21.14 -5.96
CA LEU A 155 3.85 22.35 -5.59
C LEU A 155 3.35 22.94 -4.26
N ALA A 156 4.20 23.70 -3.59
CA ALA A 156 3.83 24.50 -2.43
C ALA A 156 4.36 25.93 -2.60
N VAL A 157 3.57 26.94 -2.20
CA VAL A 157 3.85 28.36 -2.45
C VAL A 157 4.04 29.08 -1.13
N THR A 158 5.22 29.63 -0.90
CA THR A 158 5.54 30.41 0.30
C THR A 158 4.82 31.75 0.34
N LYS A 159 4.75 32.35 1.53
CA LYS A 159 4.29 33.74 1.75
C LYS A 159 5.05 34.76 0.89
N ASP A 160 6.29 34.45 0.51
CA ASP A 160 7.21 35.36 -0.17
C ASP A 160 7.18 35.26 -1.70
N GLY A 161 6.50 34.24 -2.24
CA GLY A 161 6.35 33.96 -3.67
C GLY A 161 7.28 32.87 -4.20
N THR A 162 8.24 32.38 -3.40
CA THR A 162 9.03 31.19 -3.73
C THR A 162 8.12 29.96 -3.83
N ILE A 163 8.31 29.15 -4.88
CA ILE A 163 7.54 27.93 -5.14
C ILE A 163 8.46 26.72 -5.02
N PHE A 164 8.11 25.76 -4.16
CA PHE A 164 8.72 24.43 -4.16
C PHE A 164 7.87 23.48 -5.00
N PHE A 165 8.49 22.55 -5.73
CA PHE A 165 7.76 21.59 -6.57
C PHE A 165 8.50 20.27 -6.76
N THR A 166 7.77 19.18 -6.99
CA THR A 166 8.36 17.86 -7.26
C THR A 166 8.68 17.64 -8.74
N SER A 167 9.74 16.87 -8.97
CA SER A 167 10.16 16.29 -10.25
C SER A 167 10.38 14.81 -9.96
N SER A 168 9.36 13.99 -10.22
CA SER A 168 9.18 12.64 -9.64
C SER A 168 10.13 11.59 -10.24
N SER A 169 10.60 11.85 -11.46
CA SER A 169 11.71 11.19 -12.14
C SER A 169 12.31 12.20 -13.12
N ASN A 170 13.61 12.12 -13.39
CA ASN A 170 14.23 12.82 -14.52
C ASN A 170 14.48 11.92 -15.74
N LYS A 171 14.06 10.65 -15.66
CA LYS A 171 14.16 9.63 -16.72
C LYS A 171 12.81 9.37 -17.41
N TRP A 172 11.74 9.25 -16.63
CA TRP A 172 10.43 8.77 -17.09
C TRP A 172 9.38 9.89 -17.13
N LYS A 173 8.49 9.82 -18.13
CA LYS A 173 7.33 10.73 -18.29
C LYS A 173 6.13 10.29 -17.42
N PRO A 174 5.13 11.16 -17.19
CA PRO A 174 3.92 10.83 -16.42
C PRO A 174 3.18 9.57 -16.92
N SER A 175 2.96 9.46 -18.23
CA SER A 175 2.39 8.28 -18.89
C SER A 175 3.24 7.00 -18.77
N GLN A 176 4.43 7.08 -18.18
CA GLN A 176 5.35 5.97 -17.94
C GLN A 176 5.57 5.74 -16.43
N TYR A 177 4.75 6.29 -15.54
CA TYR A 177 4.96 6.26 -14.08
C TYR A 177 5.18 4.86 -13.49
N LEU A 178 4.55 3.82 -14.05
CA LEU A 178 4.77 2.43 -13.65
C LEU A 178 6.25 2.01 -13.82
N ASN A 179 6.96 2.53 -14.82
CA ASN A 179 8.40 2.28 -14.96
C ASN A 179 9.17 2.86 -13.77
N ILE A 180 8.80 4.01 -13.22
CA ILE A 180 9.45 4.58 -12.03
C ILE A 180 9.29 3.63 -10.85
N ILE A 181 8.05 3.27 -10.52
CA ILE A 181 7.70 2.40 -9.38
C ILE A 181 8.37 1.04 -9.51
N PHE A 182 8.26 0.38 -10.66
CA PHE A 182 8.85 -0.95 -10.87
C PHE A 182 10.38 -0.91 -10.96
N GLU A 183 11.00 0.19 -11.38
CA GLU A 183 12.45 0.33 -11.37
C GLU A 183 12.99 0.56 -9.94
N GLY A 184 12.25 1.28 -9.09
CA GLY A 184 12.71 1.62 -7.73
C GLY A 184 13.72 2.78 -7.68
N GLU A 185 13.87 3.48 -8.81
CA GLU A 185 14.89 4.49 -9.07
C GLU A 185 14.67 5.80 -8.30
N THR A 186 15.77 6.42 -7.87
CA THR A 186 15.80 7.61 -7.00
C THR A 186 16.18 8.89 -7.76
N SER A 187 15.90 8.98 -9.06
CA SER A 187 16.22 10.18 -9.86
C SER A 187 15.32 11.38 -9.56
N GLY A 188 14.27 11.17 -8.76
CA GLY A 188 13.35 12.20 -8.32
C GLY A 188 13.96 13.21 -7.36
N ARG A 189 13.39 14.41 -7.36
CA ARG A 189 13.91 15.59 -6.68
C ARG A 189 12.81 16.59 -6.33
N VAL A 190 13.08 17.42 -5.33
CA VAL A 190 12.34 18.67 -5.05
C VAL A 190 13.16 19.83 -5.59
N LEU A 191 12.50 20.68 -6.36
CA LEU A 191 13.06 21.88 -6.97
C LEU A 191 12.47 23.13 -6.31
N VAL A 192 13.22 24.22 -6.34
CA VAL A 192 12.78 25.55 -5.86
C VAL A 192 12.81 26.55 -7.01
N TYR A 193 11.69 27.23 -7.26
CA TYR A 193 11.58 28.40 -8.12
C TYR A 193 11.55 29.67 -7.28
N ASN A 194 12.54 30.54 -7.45
CA ASN A 194 12.61 31.85 -6.81
C ASN A 194 12.25 32.97 -7.80
N PRO A 195 11.09 33.66 -7.67
CA PRO A 195 10.70 34.73 -8.60
C PRO A 195 11.58 35.99 -8.48
N ARG A 196 12.34 36.16 -7.39
CA ARG A 196 13.22 37.31 -7.15
C ARG A 196 14.64 37.13 -7.71
N GLU A 197 14.98 35.94 -8.17
CA GLU A 197 16.28 35.70 -8.82
C GLU A 197 16.32 36.42 -10.18
N MET A 198 17.36 37.23 -10.37
CA MET A 198 17.52 38.12 -11.51
C MET A 198 18.08 37.37 -12.73
N LEU A 199 18.87 36.33 -12.51
CA LEU A 199 19.42 35.48 -13.58
C LEU A 199 18.43 34.34 -13.90
N PRO A 200 17.80 34.30 -15.09
CA PRO A 200 16.78 33.30 -15.41
C PRO A 200 17.25 31.85 -15.23
N ALA A 201 18.50 31.56 -15.61
CA ALA A 201 19.14 30.25 -15.45
C ALA A 201 19.36 29.81 -13.99
N ARG A 202 19.21 30.70 -13.00
CA ARG A 202 19.29 30.40 -11.57
C ARG A 202 17.93 30.39 -10.87
N ARG A 203 16.84 30.75 -11.58
CA ARG A 203 15.49 30.82 -10.97
C ARG A 203 15.02 29.48 -10.44
N VAL A 204 15.38 28.38 -11.11
CA VAL A 204 15.10 27.01 -10.65
C VAL A 204 16.39 26.33 -10.19
N GLN A 205 16.38 25.81 -8.97
CA GLN A 205 17.53 25.10 -8.36
C GLN A 205 17.05 23.81 -7.66
N GLU A 206 17.95 22.84 -7.45
CA GLU A 206 17.65 21.63 -6.68
C GLU A 206 17.66 21.94 -5.17
N LEU A 207 16.66 21.45 -4.43
CA LEU A 207 16.56 21.55 -2.98
C LEU A 207 16.84 20.20 -2.30
N VAL A 208 16.18 19.14 -2.77
CA VAL A 208 16.34 17.76 -2.30
C VAL A 208 16.44 16.84 -3.51
N THR A 209 17.34 15.87 -3.47
CA THR A 209 17.57 14.90 -4.56
C THR A 209 17.60 13.48 -3.99
N ASN A 210 17.76 12.48 -4.86
CA ASN A 210 17.82 11.06 -4.48
C ASN A 210 16.52 10.51 -3.89
N LEU A 211 15.37 11.01 -4.37
CA LEU A 211 14.03 10.61 -3.93
C LEU A 211 13.39 9.66 -4.95
N HIS A 212 12.75 8.59 -4.47
CA HIS A 212 12.02 7.64 -5.31
C HIS A 212 10.53 8.01 -5.41
N TYR A 213 10.14 8.55 -6.58
CA TYR A 213 8.79 9.04 -6.86
C TYR A 213 8.27 10.04 -5.80
N PRO A 214 8.97 11.17 -5.54
CA PRO A 214 8.43 12.23 -4.70
C PRO A 214 7.20 12.84 -5.37
N ASN A 215 6.07 12.89 -4.66
CA ASN A 215 4.77 13.22 -5.22
C ASN A 215 4.22 14.52 -4.60
N GLY A 216 3.47 14.43 -3.50
CA GLY A 216 2.93 15.57 -2.77
C GLY A 216 3.98 16.40 -2.01
N LEU A 217 3.69 17.70 -1.86
CA LEU A 217 4.36 18.65 -0.99
C LEU A 217 3.36 19.32 -0.05
N GLU A 218 3.82 19.80 1.10
CA GLU A 218 3.07 20.82 1.85
C GLU A 218 3.99 21.70 2.70
N LEU A 219 3.69 22.99 2.82
CA LEU A 219 4.43 23.88 3.73
C LEU A 219 3.94 23.73 5.17
N GLY A 220 4.89 23.65 6.10
CA GLY A 220 4.63 23.76 7.53
C GLY A 220 4.26 25.19 7.94
N PRO A 221 3.83 25.38 9.20
CA PRO A 221 3.56 26.70 9.75
C PRO A 221 4.70 27.68 9.49
N ASN A 222 4.33 28.91 9.13
CA ASN A 222 5.25 30.01 8.86
C ASN A 222 6.31 29.82 7.76
N ASP A 223 6.14 28.81 6.90
CA ASP A 223 7.11 28.44 5.86
C ASP A 223 8.43 27.92 6.48
N GLU A 224 8.39 27.45 7.73
CA GLU A 224 9.58 27.00 8.46
C GLU A 224 10.14 25.66 7.94
N PHE A 225 9.25 24.81 7.40
CA PHE A 225 9.60 23.54 6.78
C PHE A 225 8.69 23.20 5.60
N LEU A 226 9.13 22.24 4.79
CA LEU A 226 8.43 21.64 3.67
C LEU A 226 8.30 20.12 3.93
N LEU A 227 7.08 19.61 4.01
CA LEU A 227 6.79 18.19 3.94
C LEU A 227 6.92 17.70 2.50
N ILE A 228 7.53 16.53 2.32
CA ILE A 228 7.82 15.92 1.02
C ILE A 228 7.38 14.46 1.07
N GLY A 229 6.32 14.10 0.34
CA GLY A 229 5.86 12.72 0.22
C GLY A 229 6.71 11.92 -0.75
N GLU A 230 7.53 10.98 -0.26
CA GLU A 230 8.26 10.02 -1.10
C GLU A 230 7.33 8.83 -1.39
N GLY A 231 6.51 8.98 -2.43
CA GLY A 231 5.41 8.08 -2.75
C GLY A 231 5.85 6.62 -2.85
N GLY A 232 6.88 6.35 -3.65
CA GLY A 232 7.41 4.99 -3.86
C GLY A 232 8.10 4.37 -2.63
N ARG A 233 8.27 5.10 -1.53
CA ARG A 233 8.80 4.57 -0.25
C ARG A 233 7.80 4.67 0.91
N SER A 234 6.54 5.04 0.63
CA SER A 234 5.45 5.11 1.61
C SER A 234 5.80 5.93 2.86
N ARG A 235 6.44 7.09 2.68
CA ARG A 235 6.92 7.94 3.79
C ARG A 235 6.95 9.43 3.44
N ILE A 236 7.08 10.27 4.46
CA ILE A 236 7.13 11.73 4.36
C ILE A 236 8.38 12.24 5.06
N PHE A 237 9.18 13.05 4.36
CA PHE A 237 10.26 13.83 4.91
C PHE A 237 9.81 15.24 5.30
N ARG A 238 10.57 15.89 6.17
CA ARG A 238 10.46 17.31 6.51
C ARG A 238 11.81 17.99 6.25
N ALA A 239 11.88 18.82 5.22
CA ALA A 239 13.03 19.68 4.93
C ALA A 239 12.83 21.05 5.59
N TRP A 240 13.80 21.52 6.38
CA TRP A 240 13.69 22.80 7.09
C TRP A 240 14.14 23.96 6.20
N VAL A 241 13.18 24.69 5.62
CA VAL A 241 13.39 25.73 4.59
C VAL A 241 13.28 27.17 5.11
N GLY A 242 12.78 27.37 6.33
CA GLY A 242 12.72 28.69 6.97
C GLY A 242 14.11 29.20 7.33
N ARG A 243 14.59 30.24 6.64
CA ARG A 243 15.96 30.80 6.76
C ARG A 243 16.41 31.12 8.18
N ASN A 244 15.48 31.45 9.07
CA ASN A 244 15.74 31.86 10.46
C ASN A 244 15.53 30.70 11.46
N HIS A 245 15.12 29.51 11.01
CA HIS A 245 14.85 28.38 11.89
C HIS A 245 16.15 27.63 12.24
N PRO A 246 16.40 27.22 13.51
CA PRO A 246 17.67 26.61 13.91
C PRO A 246 18.07 25.32 13.17
N LYS A 247 17.11 24.60 12.58
CA LYS A 247 17.34 23.41 11.74
C LYS A 247 17.52 23.71 10.23
N HIS A 248 17.54 24.97 9.80
CA HIS A 248 17.54 25.34 8.37
C HIS A 248 18.59 24.58 7.54
N GLY A 249 18.18 24.02 6.41
CA GLY A 249 19.01 23.21 5.52
C GLY A 249 19.16 21.74 5.92
N THR A 250 18.62 21.32 7.06
CA THR A 250 18.54 19.89 7.45
C THR A 250 17.23 19.25 7.00
N ILE A 251 17.22 17.91 6.93
CA ILE A 251 16.03 17.09 6.64
C ILE A 251 15.88 16.09 7.78
N ASP A 252 14.68 15.95 8.32
CA ASP A 252 14.31 14.83 9.19
C ASP A 252 13.10 14.07 8.66
N THR A 253 12.91 12.84 9.14
CA THR A 253 11.76 12.00 8.82
C THR A 253 10.53 12.50 9.58
N PHE A 254 9.40 12.66 8.89
CA PHE A 254 8.13 13.09 9.48
C PHE A 254 7.23 11.90 9.80
N ALA A 255 7.04 11.00 8.83
CA ALA A 255 6.26 9.76 8.97
C ALA A 255 6.84 8.67 8.07
N GLU A 256 6.86 7.41 8.51
CA GLU A 256 7.26 6.26 7.68
C GLU A 256 6.23 5.14 7.71
N ASN A 257 6.40 4.19 6.81
CA ASN A 257 5.60 2.97 6.71
C ASN A 257 4.08 3.22 6.59
N LEU A 258 3.71 4.27 5.85
CA LEU A 258 2.32 4.63 5.62
C LEU A 258 1.58 3.53 4.85
N PRO A 259 0.25 3.40 5.03
CA PRO A 259 -0.55 2.31 4.48
C PRO A 259 -0.92 2.51 3.00
N GLY A 260 -0.01 3.05 2.19
CA GLY A 260 -0.13 3.23 0.74
C GLY A 260 0.99 4.11 0.19
N PHE A 261 1.08 4.25 -1.13
CA PHE A 261 2.07 5.14 -1.74
C PHE A 261 1.61 6.60 -1.64
N VAL A 262 2.42 7.44 -0.98
CA VAL A 262 2.06 8.84 -0.68
C VAL A 262 1.77 9.62 -1.96
N ASP A 263 0.59 10.23 -2.01
CA ASP A 263 0.15 11.16 -3.06
C ASP A 263 0.20 12.61 -2.52
N ASN A 264 -0.82 13.45 -2.71
CA ASN A 264 -0.82 14.81 -2.17
C ASN A 264 -0.97 14.88 -0.62
N ILE A 265 -0.35 15.89 -0.01
CA ILE A 265 -0.39 16.20 1.42
C ILE A 265 -1.02 17.58 1.60
N ARG A 266 -2.02 17.76 2.47
CA ARG A 266 -2.66 19.07 2.71
C ARG A 266 -2.82 19.36 4.21
N GLN A 267 -2.50 20.57 4.65
CA GLN A 267 -2.70 20.99 6.02
C GLN A 267 -4.20 21.22 6.30
N SER A 268 -4.69 20.64 7.39
CA SER A 268 -6.04 20.88 7.91
C SER A 268 -6.10 22.21 8.67
N PRO A 269 -7.25 22.92 8.65
CA PRO A 269 -7.54 24.00 9.60
C PRO A 269 -7.34 23.61 11.08
N ARG A 270 -7.42 22.30 11.40
CA ARG A 270 -7.20 21.72 12.73
C ARG A 270 -5.71 21.48 13.06
N LYS A 271 -4.78 22.00 12.23
CA LYS A 271 -3.30 21.89 12.34
C LYS A 271 -2.73 20.47 12.17
N THR A 272 -3.56 19.51 11.80
CA THR A 272 -3.18 18.17 11.32
C THR A 272 -2.84 18.21 9.83
N TYR A 273 -2.37 17.09 9.27
CA TYR A 273 -2.16 16.94 7.82
C TYR A 273 -2.97 15.77 7.28
N TRP A 274 -3.74 16.01 6.22
CA TRP A 274 -4.33 14.93 5.43
C TRP A 274 -3.32 14.44 4.40
N VAL A 275 -3.24 13.12 4.26
CA VAL A 275 -2.37 12.46 3.29
C VAL A 275 -3.23 11.56 2.43
N ALA A 276 -3.29 11.89 1.15
CA ALA A 276 -3.83 11.02 0.13
C ALA A 276 -2.84 9.88 -0.16
N LEU A 277 -3.37 8.69 -0.41
CA LEU A 277 -2.58 7.49 -0.68
C LEU A 277 -3.07 6.87 -1.98
N SER A 278 -2.15 6.74 -2.94
CA SER A 278 -2.37 5.96 -4.14
C SER A 278 -2.05 4.50 -3.86
N ARG A 279 -2.97 3.59 -4.20
CA ARG A 279 -2.93 2.14 -3.91
C ARG A 279 -2.57 1.82 -2.45
N GLY A 280 -3.58 1.57 -1.62
CA GLY A 280 -3.36 1.21 -0.22
C GLY A 280 -2.56 -0.09 -0.06
N ARG A 281 -1.86 -0.21 1.08
CA ARG A 281 -1.00 -1.34 1.44
C ARG A 281 -1.15 -1.67 2.93
N HIS A 282 -1.20 -2.94 3.28
CA HIS A 282 -1.22 -3.41 4.67
C HIS A 282 -0.70 -4.84 4.78
N ALA A 283 -0.57 -5.40 5.99
CA ALA A 283 0.06 -6.70 6.22
C ALA A 283 -0.52 -7.86 5.37
N SER A 284 -1.83 -7.83 5.11
CA SER A 284 -2.55 -8.77 4.23
C SER A 284 -2.69 -8.30 2.77
N LEU A 285 -2.18 -7.12 2.42
CA LEU A 285 -2.15 -6.55 1.07
C LEU A 285 -0.79 -5.87 0.79
N PRO A 286 0.28 -6.66 0.58
CA PRO A 286 1.60 -6.13 0.22
C PRO A 286 1.62 -5.60 -1.22
N SER A 287 2.42 -4.56 -1.47
CA SER A 287 2.64 -4.03 -2.81
C SER A 287 3.71 -4.82 -3.58
N VAL A 288 3.86 -4.55 -4.88
CA VAL A 288 4.94 -5.12 -5.70
C VAL A 288 6.35 -4.78 -5.16
N LEU A 289 6.50 -3.64 -4.47
CA LEU A 289 7.76 -3.22 -3.86
C LEU A 289 8.03 -3.87 -2.49
N ASP A 290 7.01 -4.46 -1.87
CA ASP A 290 7.17 -5.28 -0.65
C ASP A 290 7.61 -6.70 -1.00
N THR A 291 6.84 -7.36 -1.86
CA THR A 291 7.06 -8.79 -2.18
C THR A 291 8.29 -9.01 -3.06
N TYR A 292 8.63 -8.04 -3.92
CA TYR A 292 9.68 -8.16 -4.94
C TYR A 292 10.66 -6.97 -4.96
N GLY A 293 10.67 -6.12 -3.94
CA GLY A 293 11.62 -5.00 -3.83
C GLY A 293 13.09 -5.45 -3.88
N ASP A 294 13.40 -6.55 -3.20
CA ASP A 294 14.69 -7.23 -3.18
C ASP A 294 15.00 -8.06 -4.44
N LYS A 295 14.04 -8.22 -5.37
CA LYS A 295 14.13 -9.13 -6.53
C LYS A 295 14.02 -8.38 -7.88
N PRO A 296 15.04 -7.60 -8.28
CA PRO A 296 15.09 -6.85 -9.54
C PRO A 296 14.59 -7.59 -10.80
N ASP A 297 15.09 -8.81 -11.06
CA ASP A 297 14.76 -9.54 -12.29
C ASP A 297 13.30 -9.98 -12.37
N ILE A 298 12.65 -10.21 -11.21
CA ILE A 298 11.21 -10.49 -11.18
C ILE A 298 10.43 -9.23 -11.54
N ARG A 299 10.75 -8.06 -10.96
CA ARG A 299 10.11 -6.78 -11.33
C ARG A 299 10.36 -6.41 -12.79
N ALA A 300 11.54 -6.70 -13.32
CA ALA A 300 11.91 -6.43 -14.72
C ALA A 300 11.05 -7.21 -15.72
N ASN A 301 10.62 -8.42 -15.37
CA ASN A 301 9.74 -9.23 -16.22
C ASN A 301 8.25 -8.97 -15.93
N LEU A 302 7.88 -8.74 -14.67
CA LEU A 302 6.51 -8.47 -14.24
C LEU A 302 5.95 -7.19 -14.85
N ILE A 303 6.76 -6.12 -14.97
CA ILE A 303 6.26 -4.84 -15.50
C ILE A 303 5.73 -4.95 -16.93
N ASP A 304 6.32 -5.79 -17.78
CA ASP A 304 5.87 -5.94 -19.17
C ASP A 304 4.60 -6.80 -19.25
N LEU A 305 4.42 -7.76 -18.33
CA LEU A 305 3.16 -8.49 -18.14
C LEU A 305 2.03 -7.57 -17.63
N VAL A 306 2.36 -6.57 -16.81
CA VAL A 306 1.41 -5.52 -16.35
C VAL A 306 1.02 -4.58 -17.49
N LYS A 307 1.97 -4.10 -18.30
CA LYS A 307 1.69 -3.24 -19.47
C LYS A 307 0.81 -3.92 -20.52
N ASN A 308 0.90 -5.24 -20.62
CA ASN A 308 0.08 -6.05 -21.53
C ASN A 308 -1.26 -6.48 -20.90
N ASN A 309 -1.66 -5.90 -19.76
CA ASN A 309 -2.89 -6.20 -19.00
C ASN A 309 -3.06 -7.69 -18.61
N MET A 310 -1.98 -8.47 -18.51
CA MET A 310 -2.06 -9.92 -18.32
C MET A 310 -2.19 -10.36 -16.85
N ILE A 311 -1.71 -9.56 -15.89
CA ILE A 311 -1.56 -9.96 -14.47
C ILE A 311 -1.79 -8.77 -13.52
N PHE A 312 -2.75 -7.88 -13.80
CA PHE A 312 -2.92 -6.67 -12.98
C PHE A 312 -4.36 -6.16 -12.88
N ASP A 313 -5.06 -6.65 -11.86
CA ASP A 313 -6.01 -5.82 -11.14
C ASP A 313 -5.23 -5.00 -10.09
N ASP A 314 -5.43 -3.68 -10.05
CA ASP A 314 -5.08 -2.92 -8.85
C ASP A 314 -6.06 -3.32 -7.74
N PRO A 315 -5.58 -3.61 -6.51
CA PRO A 315 -6.44 -4.16 -5.47
C PRO A 315 -7.50 -3.13 -5.05
N ASN A 316 -8.71 -3.64 -4.86
CA ASN A 316 -9.88 -2.87 -4.44
C ASN A 316 -9.79 -2.46 -2.96
N PHE A 317 -8.90 -1.52 -2.65
CA PHE A 317 -8.71 -0.98 -1.31
C PHE A 317 -8.25 0.49 -1.34
N GLY A 318 -9.17 1.40 -0.99
CA GLY A 318 -8.88 2.81 -0.79
C GLY A 318 -8.56 3.14 0.66
N ILE A 319 -7.64 4.06 0.88
CA ILE A 319 -7.34 4.59 2.22
C ILE A 319 -6.79 6.00 2.14
N VAL A 320 -7.13 6.83 3.12
CA VAL A 320 -6.51 8.13 3.40
C VAL A 320 -6.25 8.24 4.89
N VAL A 321 -5.25 9.02 5.30
CA VAL A 321 -4.89 9.16 6.72
C VAL A 321 -4.78 10.61 7.16
N GLU A 322 -5.13 10.86 8.42
CA GLU A 322 -4.86 12.11 9.13
C GLU A 322 -3.63 11.93 10.02
N LEU A 323 -2.63 12.80 9.86
CA LEU A 323 -1.43 12.85 10.69
C LEU A 323 -1.46 14.04 11.65
N SER A 324 -0.84 13.89 12.83
CA SER A 324 -0.53 14.99 13.73
C SER A 324 0.49 15.96 13.13
N ASP A 325 0.69 17.09 13.81
CA ASP A 325 1.82 18.02 13.61
C ASP A 325 3.20 17.37 13.85
N THR A 326 3.23 16.20 14.49
CA THR A 326 4.41 15.33 14.67
C THR A 326 4.49 14.14 13.71
N GLY A 327 3.55 13.98 12.78
CA GLY A 327 3.54 12.89 11.78
C GLY A 327 2.98 11.55 12.27
N THR A 328 2.44 11.47 13.48
CA THR A 328 1.76 10.27 14.00
C THR A 328 0.37 10.14 13.38
N ILE A 329 -0.01 8.94 12.93
CA ILE A 329 -1.35 8.67 12.39
C ILE A 329 -2.40 8.80 13.50
N LEU A 330 -3.40 9.65 13.28
CA LEU A 330 -4.52 9.91 14.19
C LEU A 330 -5.78 9.10 13.82
N ARG A 331 -6.03 8.90 12.52
CA ARG A 331 -7.07 7.99 11.98
C ARG A 331 -6.86 7.70 10.50
N SER A 332 -7.42 6.59 10.03
CA SER A 332 -7.71 6.34 8.62
C SER A 332 -9.18 6.61 8.29
N LEU A 333 -9.45 6.89 7.01
CA LEU A 333 -10.75 6.60 6.38
C LEU A 333 -10.46 5.56 5.30
N GLN A 334 -11.23 4.47 5.26
CA GLN A 334 -11.00 3.32 4.39
C GLN A 334 -12.20 3.01 3.49
N ASP A 335 -11.90 2.47 2.32
CA ASP A 335 -12.82 1.92 1.33
C ASP A 335 -12.39 0.48 1.05
N PRO A 336 -12.91 -0.51 1.80
CA PRO A 336 -12.40 -1.89 1.75
C PRO A 336 -12.79 -2.70 0.51
N ASP A 337 -13.67 -2.17 -0.36
CA ASP A 337 -14.13 -2.82 -1.60
C ASP A 337 -13.85 -1.99 -2.87
N GLY A 338 -13.22 -0.82 -2.74
CA GLY A 338 -12.82 0.05 -3.83
C GLY A 338 -13.96 0.81 -4.51
N SER A 339 -15.19 0.66 -4.02
CA SER A 339 -16.43 1.13 -4.65
C SER A 339 -16.37 2.63 -4.97
N MET A 340 -16.01 3.44 -3.99
CA MET A 340 -15.84 4.89 -4.17
C MET A 340 -14.41 5.24 -4.60
N TYR A 341 -13.39 4.61 -4.02
CA TYR A 341 -11.97 4.88 -4.26
C TYR A 341 -11.09 3.62 -4.12
N THR A 342 -10.35 3.27 -5.18
CA THR A 342 -9.21 2.33 -5.13
C THR A 342 -7.85 3.04 -4.97
N SER A 343 -7.86 4.36 -5.11
CA SER A 343 -6.67 5.22 -5.14
C SER A 343 -7.14 6.66 -4.94
N VAL A 344 -6.46 7.43 -4.09
CA VAL A 344 -6.81 8.84 -3.83
C VAL A 344 -5.62 9.72 -4.19
N SER A 345 -5.88 10.76 -4.98
CA SER A 345 -4.89 11.73 -5.43
C SER A 345 -4.71 12.88 -4.44
N GLU A 346 -5.80 13.41 -3.88
CA GLU A 346 -5.77 14.47 -2.86
C GLU A 346 -6.96 14.39 -1.89
N VAL A 347 -6.72 14.79 -0.64
CA VAL A 347 -7.76 15.12 0.34
C VAL A 347 -7.52 16.55 0.83
N ALA A 348 -8.52 17.42 0.70
CA ALA A 348 -8.52 18.79 1.24
C ALA A 348 -9.66 18.97 2.25
N GLU A 349 -9.45 19.76 3.30
CA GLU A 349 -10.47 20.01 4.33
C GLU A 349 -10.95 21.47 4.32
N GLU A 350 -12.26 21.67 4.24
CA GLU A 350 -12.89 22.98 4.45
C GLU A 350 -14.25 22.81 5.15
N ASN A 351 -14.54 23.65 6.16
CA ASN A 351 -15.87 23.75 6.80
C ASN A 351 -16.43 22.38 7.28
N ASP A 352 -15.61 21.63 8.04
CA ASP A 352 -15.89 20.27 8.53
C ASP A 352 -16.21 19.24 7.42
N ALA A 353 -15.82 19.48 6.17
CA ALA A 353 -15.94 18.52 5.07
C ALA A 353 -14.58 18.20 4.44
N LEU A 354 -14.37 16.93 4.12
CA LEU A 354 -13.28 16.49 3.25
C LEU A 354 -13.74 16.48 1.79
N PHE A 355 -12.93 17.05 0.93
CA PHE A 355 -13.06 17.02 -0.52
C PHE A 355 -11.98 16.10 -1.07
N ILE A 356 -12.38 15.10 -1.86
CA ILE A 356 -11.55 13.94 -2.18
C ILE A 356 -11.41 13.79 -3.70
N ALA A 357 -10.19 13.93 -4.20
CA ALA A 357 -9.84 13.84 -5.62
C ALA A 357 -9.22 12.48 -5.96
N SER A 358 -9.44 11.99 -7.18
CA SER A 358 -8.78 10.79 -7.68
C SER A 358 -8.71 10.79 -9.20
N LYS A 359 -7.52 10.52 -9.73
CA LYS A 359 -7.24 10.37 -11.16
C LYS A 359 -8.05 9.27 -11.87
N SER A 360 -8.62 8.31 -11.13
CA SER A 360 -9.42 7.21 -11.67
C SER A 360 -10.94 7.39 -11.49
N LYS A 361 -11.40 8.55 -11.00
CA LYS A 361 -12.83 8.83 -10.77
C LYS A 361 -13.29 10.06 -11.56
N ASN A 362 -14.60 10.15 -11.81
CA ASN A 362 -15.24 11.19 -12.62
C ASN A 362 -16.16 12.10 -11.77
N PHE A 363 -15.77 12.28 -10.51
CA PHE A 363 -16.39 13.10 -9.48
C PHE A 363 -15.35 13.55 -8.45
N VAL A 364 -15.65 14.57 -7.66
CA VAL A 364 -14.97 14.86 -6.38
C VAL A 364 -15.87 14.33 -5.26
N GLY A 365 -15.33 13.55 -4.34
CA GLY A 365 -16.09 13.01 -3.20
C GLY A 365 -16.16 14.02 -2.06
N ILE A 366 -17.28 14.05 -1.34
CA ILE A 366 -17.45 14.89 -0.14
C ILE A 366 -17.83 14.03 1.06
N VAL A 367 -17.03 14.05 2.12
CA VAL A 367 -17.30 13.37 3.40
C VAL A 367 -17.49 14.40 4.51
N ASP A 368 -18.58 14.31 5.27
CA ASP A 368 -18.84 15.17 6.45
C ASP A 368 -18.05 14.64 7.65
N LEU A 369 -17.04 15.38 8.13
CA LEU A 369 -16.19 14.98 9.26
C LEU A 369 -16.96 14.81 10.57
N ARG A 370 -18.12 15.45 10.71
CA ARG A 370 -18.98 15.40 11.91
C ARG A 370 -19.79 14.11 11.97
N SER A 371 -19.93 13.42 10.84
CA SER A 371 -20.52 12.07 10.75
C SER A 371 -19.53 10.95 11.12
N LEU A 372 -18.24 11.27 11.23
CA LEU A 372 -17.17 10.32 11.55
C LEU A 372 -16.87 10.31 13.05
N PRO A 373 -16.37 9.19 13.61
CA PRO A 373 -15.76 9.20 14.92
C PRO A 373 -14.66 10.25 15.01
N LYS A 374 -14.58 10.93 16.17
CA LYS A 374 -13.40 11.72 16.52
C LYS A 374 -12.17 10.81 16.48
N PRO A 375 -10.99 11.29 16.03
CA PRO A 375 -9.76 10.52 16.14
C PRO A 375 -9.60 10.07 17.60
N GLN A 376 -9.48 8.77 17.82
CA GLN A 376 -9.05 8.30 19.13
C GLN A 376 -7.57 8.65 19.24
N PRO A 377 -7.15 9.45 20.24
CA PRO A 377 -5.73 9.58 20.51
C PRO A 377 -5.24 8.16 20.82
N LYS A 378 -4.23 7.69 20.09
CA LYS A 378 -3.39 6.63 20.64
C LYS A 378 -2.84 7.23 21.94
N GLU A 379 -3.20 6.67 23.10
CA GLU A 379 -2.47 7.01 24.32
C GLU A 379 -0.99 6.83 23.99
N PRO A 380 -0.14 7.85 24.19
CA PRO A 380 1.25 7.74 23.81
C PRO A 380 1.84 6.53 24.51
N GLU A 381 2.54 5.66 23.78
CA GLU A 381 3.37 4.62 24.40
C GLU A 381 4.43 5.34 25.22
N GLY A 382 4.14 5.44 26.51
CA GLY A 382 4.41 6.69 27.21
C GLY A 382 5.88 6.87 27.55
N SER A 383 6.34 8.12 27.41
CA SER A 383 7.44 8.68 28.20
C SER A 383 7.12 8.75 29.71
N GLY A 384 5.97 8.23 30.14
CA GLY A 384 5.56 8.01 31.53
C GLY A 384 6.35 6.90 32.24
N ILE A 385 7.62 7.18 32.51
CA ILE A 385 8.17 6.77 33.81
C ILE A 385 7.31 7.48 34.86
N HIS A 386 6.83 6.76 35.88
CA HIS A 386 5.65 7.09 36.69
C HIS A 386 4.33 6.94 35.88
N THR A 387 3.33 6.14 36.28
CA THR A 387 3.15 5.31 37.49
C THR A 387 2.32 4.07 37.16
N ILE A 388 2.79 2.87 37.53
CA ILE A 388 1.94 1.66 37.45
C ILE A 388 0.90 1.72 38.58
N ASN A 389 -0.36 1.92 38.22
CA ASN A 389 -1.48 1.79 39.15
C ASN A 389 -1.75 0.31 39.43
N ILE A 390 -1.10 -0.22 40.49
CA ILE A 390 -1.21 -1.62 40.92
C ILE A 390 -2.66 -1.98 41.32
N GLU A 391 -3.47 -1.01 41.76
CA GLU A 391 -4.85 -1.28 42.17
C GLU A 391 -5.77 -1.59 41.00
N ALA A 392 -5.52 -0.99 39.83
CA ALA A 392 -6.25 -1.24 38.58
C ALA A 392 -5.87 -2.57 37.87
N ILE A 393 -4.94 -3.35 38.41
CA ILE A 393 -4.51 -4.62 37.80
C ILE A 393 -5.52 -5.73 38.12
N ALA A 394 -6.12 -6.31 37.07
CA ALA A 394 -7.14 -7.35 37.17
C ALA A 394 -6.58 -8.75 37.51
N ASP A 395 -5.32 -9.06 37.17
CA ASP A 395 -4.66 -10.31 37.56
C ASP A 395 -4.20 -10.22 39.03
N PRO A 396 -4.77 -11.03 39.95
CA PRO A 396 -4.45 -10.95 41.38
C PRO A 396 -3.03 -11.42 41.71
N ASN A 397 -2.44 -12.32 40.91
CA ASN A 397 -1.07 -12.80 41.11
C ASN A 397 -0.06 -11.72 40.68
N LEU A 398 -0.29 -11.10 39.52
CA LEU A 398 0.50 -9.95 39.06
C LEU A 398 0.41 -8.78 40.04
N LYS A 399 -0.81 -8.47 40.52
CA LYS A 399 -1.07 -7.42 41.51
C LYS A 399 -0.36 -7.69 42.83
N THR A 400 -0.38 -8.93 43.32
CA THR A 400 0.34 -9.35 44.54
C THR A 400 1.86 -9.26 44.36
N MET A 401 2.38 -9.77 43.23
CA MET A 401 3.82 -9.72 42.92
C MET A 401 4.33 -8.28 42.83
N LEU A 402 3.65 -7.41 42.08
CA LEU A 402 4.03 -5.99 41.95
C LEU A 402 3.89 -5.23 43.27
N SER A 403 2.91 -5.56 44.11
CA SER A 403 2.82 -5.02 45.47
C SER A 403 4.05 -5.41 46.30
N GLY A 404 4.45 -6.68 46.29
CA GLY A 404 5.66 -7.16 46.97
C GLY A 404 6.95 -6.53 46.45
N VAL A 405 7.05 -6.30 45.13
CA VAL A 405 8.16 -5.55 44.51
C VAL A 405 8.17 -4.09 44.96
N LYS A 406 7.02 -3.40 44.95
CA LYS A 406 6.91 -2.01 45.43
C LYS A 406 7.32 -1.89 46.90
N THR A 407 6.86 -2.80 47.77
CA THR A 407 7.23 -2.81 49.19
C THR A 407 8.72 -3.04 49.41
N LYS A 408 9.35 -3.96 48.67
CA LYS A 408 10.82 -4.19 48.76
C LYS A 408 11.65 -3.02 48.23
N LEU A 409 11.15 -2.28 47.24
CA LEU A 409 11.87 -1.16 46.63
C LEU A 409 11.62 0.20 47.32
N GLY A 410 10.67 0.28 48.26
CA GLY A 410 10.34 1.51 49.00
C GLY A 410 11.45 2.10 49.88
N GLN A 411 12.65 1.49 49.90
CA GLN A 411 13.86 2.03 50.53
C GLN A 411 14.74 2.84 49.56
N LEU A 412 14.44 2.82 48.25
CA LEU A 412 15.18 3.57 47.23
C LEU A 412 14.61 4.98 47.05
N LYS A 413 15.45 6.01 47.22
CA LYS A 413 15.06 7.44 47.22
C LYS A 413 14.72 8.02 45.82
N SER A 414 14.25 7.22 44.87
CA SER A 414 13.87 7.70 43.53
C SER A 414 12.70 6.89 42.97
N ASP A 415 11.55 7.54 42.84
CA ASP A 415 10.33 6.95 42.27
C ASP A 415 10.50 6.49 40.81
N GLN A 416 11.48 7.05 40.08
CA GLN A 416 11.81 6.61 38.73
C GLN A 416 12.38 5.20 38.72
N MET A 417 13.29 4.88 39.66
CA MET A 417 13.86 3.55 39.80
C MET A 417 12.80 2.51 40.20
N VAL A 418 11.88 2.89 41.10
CA VAL A 418 10.75 2.05 41.50
C VAL A 418 9.81 1.81 40.31
N GLY A 419 9.51 2.84 39.52
CA GLY A 419 8.68 2.74 38.31
C GLY A 419 9.27 1.81 37.24
N VAL A 420 10.56 1.98 36.92
CA VAL A 420 11.27 1.12 35.95
C VAL A 420 11.31 -0.33 36.42
N ALA A 421 11.61 -0.58 37.70
CA ALA A 421 11.66 -1.93 38.24
C ALA A 421 10.29 -2.64 38.26
N LEU A 422 9.19 -1.91 38.55
CA LEU A 422 7.84 -2.44 38.44
C LEU A 422 7.44 -2.76 36.99
N LEU A 423 7.89 -1.96 36.02
CA LEU A 423 7.64 -2.21 34.59
C LEU A 423 8.40 -3.47 34.10
N LEU A 424 9.67 -3.62 34.49
CA LEU A 424 10.46 -4.83 34.23
C LEU A 424 9.82 -6.06 34.86
N ALA A 425 9.39 -5.98 36.13
CA ALA A 425 8.71 -7.07 36.82
C ALA A 425 7.40 -7.48 36.12
N LYS A 426 6.61 -6.50 35.64
CA LYS A 426 5.38 -6.76 34.86
C LYS A 426 5.69 -7.51 33.55
N ARG A 427 6.69 -7.07 32.78
CA ARG A 427 7.10 -7.75 31.54
C ARG A 427 7.65 -9.16 31.79
N LEU A 428 8.48 -9.36 32.82
CA LEU A 428 8.99 -10.69 33.18
C LEU A 428 7.87 -11.65 33.57
N TYR A 429 6.84 -11.17 34.29
CA TYR A 429 5.66 -11.98 34.59
C TYR A 429 4.87 -12.36 33.34
N GLU A 430 4.60 -11.40 32.43
CA GLU A 430 3.90 -11.65 31.16
C GLU A 430 4.63 -12.70 30.31
N ILE A 431 5.96 -12.58 30.19
CA ILE A 431 6.83 -13.56 29.50
C ILE A 431 6.75 -14.93 30.20
N SER A 432 6.78 -14.98 31.53
CA SER A 432 6.66 -16.24 32.29
C SER A 432 5.30 -16.93 32.07
N MET A 433 4.23 -16.16 31.86
CA MET A 433 2.89 -16.68 31.58
C MET A 433 2.75 -17.17 30.13
N GLN A 434 3.43 -16.53 29.17
CA GLN A 434 3.56 -17.07 27.81
C GLN A 434 4.35 -18.39 27.82
N PHE A 435 5.47 -18.45 28.55
CA PHE A 435 6.27 -19.67 28.67
C PHE A 435 5.49 -20.83 29.31
N LYS A 436 4.73 -20.57 30.39
CA LYS A 436 3.83 -21.57 31.01
C LYS A 436 2.75 -22.07 30.04
N LYS A 437 2.17 -21.21 29.20
CA LYS A 437 1.22 -21.62 28.16
C LYS A 437 1.88 -22.56 27.14
N ALA A 438 3.03 -22.18 26.61
CA ALA A 438 3.80 -23.02 25.69
C ALA A 438 4.19 -24.38 26.32
N GLN A 439 4.58 -24.40 27.60
CA GLN A 439 4.84 -25.65 28.32
C GLN A 439 3.59 -26.53 28.46
N ALA A 440 2.41 -25.94 28.68
CA ALA A 440 1.14 -26.69 28.74
C ALA A 440 0.73 -27.26 27.37
N GLU A 441 0.96 -26.53 26.28
CA GLU A 441 0.73 -27.01 24.91
C GLU A 441 1.70 -28.14 24.54
N ILE A 442 2.99 -28.01 24.89
CA ILE A 442 3.99 -29.08 24.73
C ILE A 442 3.63 -30.31 25.56
N ALA A 443 3.15 -30.14 26.79
CA ALA A 443 2.69 -31.25 27.63
C ALA A 443 1.46 -31.97 27.03
N LYS A 444 0.52 -31.22 26.46
CA LYS A 444 -0.62 -31.78 25.73
C LYS A 444 -0.16 -32.57 24.49
N LEU A 445 0.67 -31.96 23.64
CA LEU A 445 1.23 -32.62 22.44
C LEU A 445 2.01 -33.89 22.81
N THR A 446 2.72 -33.89 23.95
CA THR A 446 3.42 -35.07 24.48
C THR A 446 2.46 -36.18 24.92
N LEU A 447 1.30 -35.82 25.49
CA LEU A 447 0.24 -36.79 25.83
C LEU A 447 -0.39 -37.38 24.56
N ASP A 448 -0.73 -36.51 23.59
CA ASP A 448 -1.32 -36.91 22.31
C ASP A 448 -0.36 -37.85 21.53
N LEU A 449 0.95 -37.57 21.53
CA LEU A 449 2.00 -38.46 21.00
C LEU A 449 2.03 -39.83 21.68
N ARG A 450 1.93 -39.90 23.01
CA ARG A 450 1.86 -41.19 23.73
C ARG A 450 0.60 -41.97 23.39
N ASN A 451 -0.54 -41.29 23.25
CA ASN A 451 -1.80 -41.93 22.88
C ASN A 451 -1.75 -42.52 21.47
N ILE A 452 -1.16 -41.79 20.51
CA ILE A 452 -0.87 -42.30 19.16
C ILE A 452 0.07 -43.51 19.24
N GLN A 453 1.16 -43.41 20.00
CA GLN A 453 2.16 -44.48 20.11
C GLN A 453 1.61 -45.75 20.79
N ALA A 454 0.66 -45.62 21.72
CA ALA A 454 -0.09 -46.74 22.28
C ALA A 454 -1.07 -47.37 21.27
N GLY A 455 -1.72 -46.56 20.44
CA GLY A 455 -2.64 -47.03 19.38
C GLY A 455 -1.96 -47.89 18.30
N ILE A 456 -0.67 -47.67 18.04
CA ILE A 456 0.13 -48.50 17.11
C ILE A 456 0.22 -49.96 17.59
N GLY A 457 0.05 -50.23 18.89
CA GLY A 457 -0.02 -51.58 19.46
C GLY A 457 -1.26 -52.40 19.07
N GLN A 458 -2.20 -51.85 18.31
CA GLN A 458 -3.41 -52.55 17.81
C GLN A 458 -3.55 -52.53 16.27
N SER A 459 -2.49 -52.23 15.51
CA SER A 459 -2.52 -52.32 14.04
C SER A 459 -2.35 -53.75 13.54
N GLY A 460 -3.29 -54.26 12.74
CA GLY A 460 -3.32 -55.63 12.21
C GLY A 460 -2.29 -55.95 11.12
N GLY A 461 -1.00 -55.88 11.44
CA GLY A 461 0.10 -56.39 10.61
C GLY A 461 0.32 -57.90 10.75
N PRO A 462 1.31 -58.47 10.03
CA PRO A 462 1.78 -59.84 10.27
C PRO A 462 2.59 -59.92 11.56
N ASN A 463 2.32 -60.95 12.38
CA ASN A 463 3.12 -61.25 13.57
C ASN A 463 4.24 -62.24 13.21
N THR A 464 5.48 -61.88 13.55
CA THR A 464 6.69 -62.68 13.32
C THR A 464 7.51 -62.76 14.60
N GLY A 465 7.69 -63.95 15.18
CA GLY A 465 8.37 -64.11 16.49
C GLY A 465 9.19 -65.39 16.67
N THR A 466 10.42 -65.26 17.18
CA THR A 466 11.34 -66.36 17.50
C THR A 466 11.54 -66.46 19.02
N GLU A 467 10.77 -67.29 19.71
CA GLU A 467 10.72 -67.32 21.18
C GLU A 467 10.56 -68.73 21.76
N THR A 468 11.08 -68.92 22.98
CA THR A 468 10.79 -70.08 23.84
C THR A 468 9.60 -69.77 24.76
N GLY A 469 8.42 -69.59 24.15
CA GLY A 469 7.17 -69.24 24.82
C GLY A 469 5.96 -69.44 23.90
N PRO A 470 4.73 -69.25 24.40
CA PRO A 470 3.51 -69.36 23.58
C PRO A 470 3.35 -68.13 22.68
N ASN A 471 3.46 -68.31 21.36
CA ASN A 471 3.19 -67.23 20.40
C ASN A 471 1.67 -67.01 20.27
N THR A 472 1.23 -65.76 20.48
CA THR A 472 -0.18 -65.37 20.39
C THR A 472 -0.37 -64.14 19.49
N GLY A 473 -1.44 -64.12 18.70
CA GLY A 473 -1.69 -63.05 17.72
C GLY A 473 -3.12 -62.98 17.22
N THR A 474 -3.62 -61.76 17.01
CA THR A 474 -4.96 -61.47 16.48
C THR A 474 -4.86 -60.44 15.37
N GLY A 475 -5.19 -60.81 14.13
CA GLY A 475 -4.99 -59.90 13.00
C GLY A 475 -5.35 -60.49 11.64
N THR A 476 -5.20 -59.67 10.60
CA THR A 476 -5.56 -60.02 9.21
C THR A 476 -4.39 -60.55 8.38
N GLY A 477 -3.14 -60.36 8.83
CA GLY A 477 -1.94 -60.84 8.17
C GLY A 477 -1.58 -62.31 8.49
N PRO A 478 -0.58 -62.89 7.80
CA PRO A 478 0.01 -64.16 8.19
C PRO A 478 0.60 -64.12 9.61
N ASN A 479 0.58 -65.26 10.28
CA ASN A 479 1.15 -65.44 11.62
C ASN A 479 2.24 -66.51 11.53
N THR A 480 3.50 -66.13 11.79
CA THR A 480 4.66 -67.01 11.60
C THR A 480 5.60 -66.96 12.80
N GLY A 481 6.10 -68.13 13.21
CA GLY A 481 6.99 -68.21 14.37
C GLY A 481 7.70 -69.54 14.47
N THR A 482 8.88 -69.51 15.08
CA THR A 482 9.72 -70.69 15.30
C THR A 482 10.19 -70.72 16.75
N GLY A 483 10.06 -71.87 17.41
CA GLY A 483 10.19 -71.96 18.86
C GLY A 483 9.70 -73.28 19.44
N THR A 484 9.65 -73.37 20.77
CA THR A 484 9.31 -74.60 21.50
C THR A 484 7.94 -74.56 22.20
N GLY A 485 7.25 -73.42 22.19
CA GLY A 485 5.90 -73.27 22.76
C GLY A 485 4.76 -73.46 21.75
N PRO A 486 3.49 -73.48 22.21
CA PRO A 486 2.32 -73.48 21.34
C PRO A 486 2.25 -72.22 20.47
N ASN A 487 1.67 -72.34 19.27
CA ASN A 487 1.44 -71.19 18.38
C ASN A 487 -0.06 -71.05 18.06
N THR A 488 -0.67 -70.02 18.64
CA THR A 488 -2.14 -69.86 18.71
C THR A 488 -2.55 -68.47 18.26
N GLY A 489 -3.06 -68.37 17.04
CA GLY A 489 -3.59 -67.14 16.47
C GLY A 489 -5.02 -67.28 15.97
N THR A 490 -5.76 -66.15 15.93
CA THR A 490 -7.07 -66.05 15.29
C THR A 490 -7.04 -64.93 14.25
N GLY A 491 -7.39 -65.25 13.01
CA GLY A 491 -7.20 -64.33 11.89
C GLY A 491 -7.57 -64.91 10.53
N THR A 492 -7.53 -64.06 9.51
CA THR A 492 -7.86 -64.43 8.11
C THR A 492 -6.67 -64.93 7.30
N GLY A 493 -5.44 -64.71 7.78
CA GLY A 493 -4.22 -65.15 7.11
C GLY A 493 -3.80 -66.59 7.45
N PRO A 494 -2.90 -67.19 6.67
CA PRO A 494 -2.32 -68.49 6.98
C PRO A 494 -1.45 -68.42 8.25
N ASN A 495 -1.49 -69.50 9.04
CA ASN A 495 -0.71 -69.66 10.26
C ASN A 495 0.33 -70.77 10.04
N THR A 496 1.60 -70.41 9.89
CA THR A 496 2.68 -71.34 9.54
C THR A 496 3.89 -71.16 10.44
N GLY A 497 4.11 -72.11 11.34
CA GLY A 497 5.25 -72.15 12.24
C GLY A 497 5.91 -73.52 12.28
N THR A 498 7.18 -73.55 12.66
CA THR A 498 7.94 -74.80 12.88
C THR A 498 8.45 -74.83 14.31
N GLY A 499 7.99 -75.81 15.08
CA GLY A 499 8.22 -75.87 16.52
C GLY A 499 7.51 -77.06 17.17
N THR A 500 8.05 -77.53 18.30
CA THR A 500 7.65 -78.80 18.95
C THR A 500 6.34 -78.74 19.75
N GLY A 501 5.61 -77.63 19.69
CA GLY A 501 4.33 -77.45 20.39
C GLY A 501 3.11 -77.70 19.47
N PRO A 502 1.92 -77.98 20.05
CA PRO A 502 0.68 -78.06 19.28
C PRO A 502 0.31 -76.71 18.66
N SER A 503 -0.22 -76.74 17.45
CA SER A 503 -0.72 -75.57 16.71
C SER A 503 -2.23 -75.72 16.49
N THR A 504 -3.02 -74.77 16.97
CA THR A 504 -4.49 -74.89 17.06
C THR A 504 -5.24 -73.61 16.61
N GLY A 505 -4.57 -72.73 15.85
CA GLY A 505 -5.20 -71.54 15.30
C GLY A 505 -6.27 -71.86 14.25
N THR A 506 -7.30 -71.01 14.14
CA THR A 506 -8.36 -71.10 13.13
C THR A 506 -8.23 -69.98 12.10
N GLY A 507 -8.25 -70.34 10.82
CA GLY A 507 -8.14 -69.41 9.69
C GLY A 507 -8.66 -70.02 8.39
N THR A 508 -8.96 -69.18 7.39
CA THR A 508 -9.74 -69.53 6.18
C THR A 508 -8.91 -70.10 5.02
N SER A 509 -7.70 -70.59 5.27
CA SER A 509 -6.79 -71.15 4.26
C SER A 509 -6.00 -72.33 4.82
N SER A 510 -5.60 -73.28 3.96
CA SER A 510 -4.93 -74.53 4.32
C SER A 510 -3.75 -74.37 5.29
N GLN A 511 -3.67 -75.29 6.25
CA GLN A 511 -2.61 -75.37 7.24
C GLN A 511 -1.58 -76.45 6.87
N THR A 512 -0.32 -76.24 7.27
CA THR A 512 0.76 -77.23 7.14
C THR A 512 1.52 -77.32 8.46
N THR A 513 1.39 -78.45 9.14
CA THR A 513 2.04 -78.74 10.43
C THR A 513 2.88 -80.00 10.32
N SER A 514 4.05 -80.02 10.95
CA SER A 514 4.90 -81.22 11.07
C SER A 514 5.43 -81.31 12.50
N ASN A 515 5.04 -82.38 13.21
CA ASN A 515 5.55 -82.74 14.53
C ASN A 515 5.50 -84.27 14.70
N LEU A 516 6.42 -84.81 15.51
CA LEU A 516 6.58 -86.26 15.73
C LEU A 516 5.94 -86.68 17.05
N LEU A 517 5.15 -87.77 17.02
CA LEU A 517 4.91 -88.78 18.09
C LEU A 517 4.41 -88.30 19.48
N ASP A 518 3.65 -89.04 20.28
CA ASP A 518 2.71 -90.18 20.14
C ASP A 518 2.03 -90.38 21.53
N THR A 519 0.89 -91.10 21.62
CA THR A 519 0.11 -91.44 22.85
C THR A 519 -0.63 -90.28 23.56
N THR A 520 -1.77 -90.43 24.26
CA THR A 520 -2.72 -91.56 24.45
C THR A 520 -4.17 -91.05 24.73
N PRO A 521 -5.24 -91.88 24.63
CA PRO A 521 -6.66 -91.46 24.71
C PRO A 521 -7.41 -92.11 25.93
N PRO A 522 -8.78 -92.12 26.01
CA PRO A 522 -9.85 -91.14 25.72
C PRO A 522 -10.85 -90.98 26.91
N VAL A 523 -12.01 -90.32 26.71
CA VAL A 523 -13.38 -90.78 27.10
C VAL A 523 -14.46 -89.89 26.43
N ASP A 524 -15.72 -90.34 26.37
CA ASP A 524 -16.71 -90.02 25.33
C ASP A 524 -18.12 -89.60 25.87
N THR A 525 -19.10 -89.37 24.97
CA THR A 525 -20.57 -89.18 25.10
C THR A 525 -21.07 -87.73 25.31
N THR A 526 -22.20 -87.26 24.73
CA THR A 526 -23.21 -87.86 23.81
C THR A 526 -23.87 -86.78 22.88
N ALA A 527 -24.74 -87.16 21.92
CA ALA A 527 -25.27 -86.28 20.85
C ALA A 527 -26.79 -86.44 20.52
N SER A 528 -27.28 -85.72 19.48
CA SER A 528 -28.68 -85.59 18.94
C SER A 528 -29.45 -84.34 19.42
N GLY A 529 -30.33 -83.63 18.68
CA GLY A 529 -30.88 -83.71 17.31
C GLY A 529 -32.10 -82.75 17.14
N ALA A 530 -32.81 -82.56 16.01
CA ALA A 530 -32.58 -82.87 14.58
C ALA A 530 -33.72 -82.30 13.64
N VAL A 531 -33.39 -81.66 12.50
CA VAL A 531 -34.21 -81.53 11.23
C VAL A 531 -35.44 -80.54 11.27
N VAL A 532 -35.80 -79.74 10.23
CA VAL A 532 -36.60 -79.98 8.98
C VAL A 532 -36.47 -78.80 7.97
N ALA A 533 -36.72 -79.04 6.66
CA ALA A 533 -36.89 -78.08 5.53
C ALA A 533 -37.79 -78.72 4.41
N PRO A 534 -38.03 -78.18 3.18
CA PRO A 534 -38.00 -76.81 2.61
C PRO A 534 -39.33 -76.42 1.87
N ASP A 535 -39.40 -75.35 1.03
CA ASP A 535 -39.60 -75.38 -0.45
C ASP A 535 -39.82 -73.96 -1.13
N GLN A 536 -40.38 -73.85 -2.36
CA GLN A 536 -40.07 -72.84 -3.42
C GLN A 536 -41.15 -71.79 -3.85
N GLY A 537 -40.69 -70.70 -4.53
CA GLY A 537 -41.35 -70.11 -5.74
C GLY A 537 -41.86 -68.64 -5.73
N GLY A 538 -41.79 -67.90 -6.88
CA GLY A 538 -42.62 -66.66 -7.10
C GLY A 538 -42.13 -65.51 -8.03
N SER A 539 -42.22 -65.64 -9.36
CA SER A 539 -41.85 -64.72 -10.48
C SER A 539 -42.45 -63.27 -10.59
N SER A 540 -41.79 -62.41 -11.41
CA SER A 540 -42.28 -61.25 -12.23
C SER A 540 -42.63 -59.88 -11.59
N GLY A 541 -42.55 -58.70 -12.27
CA GLY A 541 -42.03 -58.33 -13.62
C GLY A 541 -42.35 -56.86 -14.07
N LEU A 542 -41.77 -56.40 -15.22
CA LEU A 542 -41.97 -55.09 -15.94
C LEU A 542 -41.35 -53.80 -15.32
N GLY A 543 -40.86 -52.77 -16.06
CA GLY A 543 -40.42 -52.69 -17.48
C GLY A 543 -40.32 -51.26 -18.12
N GLY A 544 -39.12 -50.82 -18.56
CA GLY A 544 -38.83 -49.73 -19.56
C GLY A 544 -39.13 -48.24 -19.22
N SER A 545 -38.71 -47.21 -19.98
CA SER A 545 -37.59 -47.08 -20.96
C SER A 545 -37.31 -45.60 -21.42
N ILE A 546 -36.03 -45.20 -21.43
CA ILE A 546 -35.26 -44.19 -22.25
C ILE A 546 -35.83 -42.93 -22.95
N ASP A 547 -34.96 -41.90 -23.02
CA ASP A 547 -34.83 -40.74 -23.97
C ASP A 547 -35.94 -39.67 -24.06
N GLY A 548 -35.69 -38.41 -24.46
CA GLY A 548 -34.43 -37.69 -24.76
C GLY A 548 -34.58 -36.63 -25.88
N GLY A 549 -34.22 -35.35 -25.66
CA GLY A 549 -34.33 -34.31 -26.72
C GLY A 549 -34.01 -32.86 -26.33
N VAL A 550 -33.30 -32.14 -27.21
CA VAL A 550 -32.77 -30.76 -27.04
C VAL A 550 -33.80 -29.68 -27.45
N GLY A 551 -33.75 -28.50 -26.79
CA GLY A 551 -34.41 -27.27 -27.26
C GLY A 551 -33.71 -26.01 -26.74
N THR A 552 -33.59 -24.95 -27.55
CA THR A 552 -32.88 -23.70 -27.22
C THR A 552 -33.74 -22.46 -27.46
N THR A 553 -33.48 -21.35 -26.76
CA THR A 553 -33.44 -19.97 -27.31
C THR A 553 -33.16 -18.91 -26.22
N SER A 554 -32.58 -17.78 -26.62
CA SER A 554 -32.45 -16.54 -25.84
C SER A 554 -32.69 -15.33 -26.76
N PRO A 555 -33.25 -14.20 -26.27
CA PRO A 555 -33.35 -12.95 -27.03
C PRO A 555 -32.07 -12.08 -26.95
N PRO A 556 -31.87 -11.09 -27.86
CA PRO A 556 -30.52 -10.66 -28.27
C PRO A 556 -30.12 -9.20 -27.93
N PRO A 557 -28.83 -8.84 -28.11
CA PRO A 557 -28.34 -7.46 -28.23
C PRO A 557 -28.54 -6.89 -29.66
N ALA A 558 -28.04 -5.68 -29.93
CA ALA A 558 -28.30 -4.89 -31.14
C ALA A 558 -27.09 -4.70 -32.08
N VAL A 559 -27.32 -4.20 -33.32
CA VAL A 559 -26.56 -3.17 -34.09
C VAL A 559 -26.68 -3.35 -35.62
N GLY A 560 -26.90 -2.25 -36.37
CA GLY A 560 -26.18 -1.99 -37.64
C GLY A 560 -26.96 -1.80 -38.97
N THR A 561 -27.13 -0.52 -39.38
CA THR A 561 -27.09 0.00 -40.79
C THR A 561 -28.08 -0.57 -41.86
N THR A 562 -28.45 0.10 -42.97
CA THR A 562 -28.04 1.35 -43.64
C THR A 562 -29.21 1.94 -44.46
N ALA A 563 -29.20 3.23 -44.78
CA ALA A 563 -30.07 3.83 -45.82
C ALA A 563 -29.35 4.98 -46.57
N GLN A 564 -29.79 5.30 -47.79
CA GLN A 564 -29.09 6.20 -48.73
C GLN A 564 -29.51 7.67 -48.61
N GLY A 565 -28.60 8.58 -49.00
CA GLY A 565 -28.87 10.00 -49.27
C GLY A 565 -27.75 10.62 -50.11
N GLN A 566 -28.09 11.25 -51.23
CA GLN A 566 -27.13 11.87 -52.17
C GLN A 566 -27.03 13.40 -52.00
N ALA A 567 -26.07 13.99 -52.72
CA ALA A 567 -25.73 15.41 -52.86
C ALA A 567 -24.88 16.04 -51.72
N GLY A 568 -23.87 16.87 -52.01
CA GLY A 568 -23.30 17.16 -53.34
C GLY A 568 -22.26 18.30 -53.36
N ALA A 569 -21.50 18.35 -54.46
CA ALA A 569 -20.73 19.49 -54.99
C ALA A 569 -19.47 20.04 -54.24
N THR A 570 -18.41 20.23 -55.05
CA THR A 570 -17.41 21.33 -55.06
C THR A 570 -16.50 21.64 -53.85
N THR A 571 -15.21 21.38 -54.06
CA THR A 571 -14.08 22.28 -53.69
C THR A 571 -13.90 23.36 -54.80
N PRO A 572 -12.90 24.28 -54.81
CA PRO A 572 -11.84 24.61 -53.83
C PRO A 572 -11.66 26.15 -53.57
N SER A 573 -10.53 26.53 -52.95
CA SER A 573 -9.88 27.88 -53.04
C SER A 573 -10.53 29.02 -52.21
N SER A 574 -9.89 30.19 -51.95
CA SER A 574 -8.45 30.56 -51.86
C SER A 574 -8.29 31.95 -51.20
N GLY A 575 -7.08 32.29 -50.75
CA GLY A 575 -6.73 33.62 -50.22
C GLY A 575 -7.16 33.87 -48.76
N GLY A 576 -6.44 34.62 -47.92
CA GLY A 576 -5.10 35.20 -48.09
C GLY A 576 -5.09 36.72 -48.17
N THR A 577 -4.98 37.39 -47.03
CA THR A 577 -4.37 38.74 -46.90
C THR A 577 -4.10 39.06 -45.44
N THR A 578 -2.89 39.55 -45.13
CA THR A 578 -2.71 40.49 -44.03
C THR A 578 -3.01 41.90 -44.54
N PRO A 579 -3.21 42.88 -43.63
CA PRO A 579 -2.09 43.80 -43.45
C PRO A 579 -1.80 44.15 -41.99
N SER A 580 -0.56 44.57 -41.74
CA SER A 580 -0.16 45.35 -40.56
C SER A 580 -0.34 46.86 -40.84
N VAL A 581 -0.29 47.71 -39.80
CA VAL A 581 0.42 49.02 -39.76
C VAL A 581 0.09 49.79 -38.46
N ALA A 582 1.11 50.48 -37.91
CA ALA A 582 1.14 51.56 -36.90
C ALA A 582 0.34 51.43 -35.56
N SER A 583 0.81 51.83 -34.37
CA SER A 583 1.91 52.69 -33.87
C SER A 583 1.64 54.20 -33.67
N ALA A 584 1.23 54.56 -32.45
CA ALA A 584 1.54 55.80 -31.72
C ALA A 584 1.59 55.45 -30.21
N THR A 585 2.32 56.06 -29.26
CA THR A 585 3.09 57.32 -29.09
C THR A 585 2.29 58.58 -28.70
N GLY A 586 2.88 59.36 -27.77
CA GLY A 586 2.29 60.55 -27.12
C GLY A 586 1.44 60.22 -25.86
N GLY A 587 1.53 60.96 -24.75
CA GLY A 587 2.46 62.03 -24.36
C GLY A 587 1.92 62.92 -23.20
N GLY A 588 2.78 63.43 -22.31
CA GLY A 588 2.46 64.40 -21.23
C GLY A 588 2.37 63.79 -19.81
N THR A 589 3.23 64.09 -18.83
CA THR A 589 3.48 65.35 -18.04
C THR A 589 2.39 65.64 -16.99
N THR A 590 2.60 65.46 -15.68
CA THR A 590 3.20 66.41 -14.69
C THR A 590 2.95 65.84 -13.25
N ALA A 591 3.47 66.32 -12.11
CA ALA A 591 4.72 67.01 -11.68
C ALA A 591 4.75 67.07 -10.12
N SER A 592 5.88 67.47 -9.50
CA SER A 592 6.14 67.60 -8.03
C SER A 592 6.14 66.27 -7.21
N GLY A 593 6.77 66.12 -6.04
CA GLY A 593 7.61 66.99 -5.19
C GLY A 593 7.25 66.81 -3.69
N ALA A 594 8.14 66.87 -2.69
CA ALA A 594 9.61 66.96 -2.62
C ALA A 594 10.12 66.63 -1.18
N THR A 595 11.44 66.44 -0.98
CA THR A 595 12.22 66.61 0.30
C THR A 595 11.84 65.79 1.56
N ALA A 596 12.69 65.58 2.60
CA ALA A 596 14.16 65.51 2.77
C ALA A 596 14.50 65.03 4.22
N SER A 597 15.79 64.78 4.52
CA SER A 597 16.37 64.38 5.84
C SER A 597 15.97 63.00 6.41
N GLY A 598 16.80 62.26 7.17
CA GLY A 598 18.28 62.25 7.21
C GLY A 598 18.94 62.71 8.51
N THR A 599 19.35 61.76 9.37
CA THR A 599 20.52 61.85 10.30
C THR A 599 20.95 60.45 10.76
N THR A 600 22.26 60.20 10.82
CA THR A 600 22.90 59.13 11.62
C THR A 600 23.40 59.70 12.96
N PRO A 601 23.91 58.86 13.86
CA PRO A 601 25.31 59.07 14.27
C PRO A 601 26.15 57.78 14.40
N SER A 602 27.48 57.95 14.38
CA SER A 602 28.53 56.94 14.64
C SER A 602 28.86 56.85 16.15
N GLY A 603 29.63 55.88 16.68
CA GLY A 603 30.34 54.71 16.13
C GLY A 603 31.49 54.27 17.08
N ILE A 604 32.48 53.49 16.58
CA ILE A 604 33.78 53.12 17.24
C ILE A 604 33.63 52.09 18.41
N THR A 605 34.51 51.12 18.73
CA THR A 605 35.82 50.57 18.24
C THR A 605 35.66 49.17 17.57
N ALA A 606 36.56 48.54 16.79
CA ALA A 606 37.98 48.70 16.37
C ALA A 606 39.01 47.68 16.97
N SER A 607 39.16 46.50 16.33
CA SER A 607 40.34 45.58 16.37
C SER A 607 40.21 44.41 15.36
N GLY A 608 41.24 43.91 14.65
CA GLY A 608 42.63 44.42 14.56
C GLY A 608 43.77 43.50 14.06
N THR A 609 43.61 42.61 13.06
CA THR A 609 44.70 41.86 12.34
C THR A 609 44.12 41.29 11.02
N THR A 610 44.70 41.31 9.79
CA THR A 610 46.02 40.94 9.20
C THR A 610 46.35 39.44 9.28
N ALA A 611 46.68 38.69 8.22
CA ALA A 611 46.85 38.96 6.76
C ALA A 611 46.50 37.65 5.98
N GLY A 612 46.62 37.52 4.65
CA GLY A 612 47.15 38.37 3.59
C GLY A 612 46.78 37.83 2.19
N ALA A 613 47.29 38.43 1.11
CA ALA A 613 46.88 38.14 -0.28
C ALA A 613 47.95 37.40 -1.11
N ALA A 614 47.51 36.66 -2.13
CA ALA A 614 48.32 36.16 -3.24
C ALA A 614 47.48 36.17 -4.53
N ALA A 615 48.07 36.56 -5.67
CA ALA A 615 47.33 36.71 -6.94
C ALA A 615 48.21 36.49 -8.18
N GLY A 616 47.61 35.91 -9.23
CA GLY A 616 48.19 35.70 -10.57
C GLY A 616 49.05 34.43 -10.72
N PRO A 617 49.44 34.05 -11.96
CA PRO A 617 49.07 34.63 -13.27
C PRO A 617 48.20 33.69 -14.15
N PRO A 618 47.73 34.13 -15.35
CA PRO A 618 46.94 33.32 -16.29
C PRO A 618 47.82 32.79 -17.47
N PRO A 619 47.23 32.29 -18.58
CA PRO A 619 46.99 30.87 -18.87
C PRO A 619 47.94 30.30 -19.94
N PRO A 620 47.69 29.07 -20.42
CA PRO A 620 47.33 28.91 -21.85
C PRO A 620 45.90 28.40 -22.06
#